data_AF-A0A7W6MT63-F1
#
_entry.id   AF-A0A7W6MT63-F1
#
_cell.length_a   1.000
_cell.length_b   1.000
_cell.length_c   1.000
_cell.angle_alpha   90.00
_cell.angle_beta   90.00
_cell.angle_gamma   90.00
#
_symmetry.space_group_name_H-M   'P 1'
#
loop_
_entity.id
_entity.type
_entity.pdbx_description
1 polymer ?
#
loop_
_entity_poly.entity_id
_entity_poly.type
_entity_poly.pdbx_seq_one_letter_code
_entity_poly.pdbx_strand_id
1 'polypeptide(L)'
;MAKADDVLAAIPKLLISRQIDERGWSLRVSFLKQRFSKIIYIIIFAVGIFSAYFYYLVATDYRKNPARVAFILNISELPRSVRDIECSAGAITDLIVTCAFRVHSDDFQPLLSGWRFKSDEVSGDGRDYGTDAKVGPSFDAALQYSVYPESFKRGGRVDLVTNRDQTMVVANRYEE
;
A
#
# COMPACT_ATOMS: atom_id res chain seq x y z
N MET A 1 34.01 -24.06 -88.95
CA MET A 1 33.29 -25.34 -88.96
C MET A 1 33.22 -25.78 -87.50
N ALA A 2 32.09 -25.85 -86.79
CA ALA A 2 30.79 -26.44 -87.13
C ALA A 2 29.58 -25.53 -86.85
N LYS A 3 28.39 -26.00 -87.26
CA LYS A 3 27.09 -25.33 -87.42
C LYS A 3 25.98 -26.18 -86.77
N ALA A 4 24.83 -25.54 -86.54
CA ALA A 4 23.45 -26.06 -86.37
C ALA A 4 22.97 -26.26 -84.91
N ASP A 5 22.05 -25.43 -84.40
CA ASP A 5 20.56 -25.51 -84.44
C ASP A 5 20.09 -26.32 -83.19
N ASP A 6 19.09 -26.00 -82.36
CA ASP A 6 17.68 -25.60 -82.56
C ASP A 6 17.09 -25.55 -81.09
N VAL A 7 16.15 -24.72 -80.62
CA VAL A 7 14.68 -24.82 -80.73
C VAL A 7 14.00 -23.79 -79.77
N LEU A 8 12.96 -23.12 -80.30
CA LEU A 8 11.75 -22.52 -79.72
C LEU A 8 11.53 -22.46 -78.18
N ALA A 9 11.02 -21.30 -77.70
CA ALA A 9 9.64 -21.20 -77.20
C ALA A 9 9.21 -19.74 -76.80
N ALA A 10 8.06 -19.34 -77.35
CA ALA A 10 6.99 -18.51 -76.75
C ALA A 10 7.16 -16.98 -76.53
N ILE A 11 6.45 -16.25 -77.41
CA ILE A 11 5.96 -14.85 -77.44
C ILE A 11 4.64 -14.75 -76.57
N PRO A 12 3.91 -13.63 -76.29
CA PRO A 12 4.14 -12.16 -76.09
C PRO A 12 3.39 -11.52 -74.86
N LYS A 13 3.43 -10.16 -74.77
CA LYS A 13 2.29 -9.19 -74.62
C LYS A 13 2.01 -8.49 -73.27
N LEU A 14 1.76 -7.17 -73.40
CA LEU A 14 0.95 -6.25 -72.57
C LEU A 14 1.61 -5.77 -71.25
N LEU A 15 2.05 -4.52 -71.05
CA LEU A 15 1.44 -3.20 -71.29
C LEU A 15 -0.02 -3.12 -70.81
N ILE A 16 -0.22 -2.38 -69.71
CA ILE A 16 -1.44 -1.73 -69.18
C ILE A 16 -1.66 -2.07 -67.68
N SER A 17 -1.94 -1.01 -66.91
CA SER A 17 -2.40 -0.99 -65.51
C SER A 17 -1.32 -0.75 -64.43
N ARG A 18 -0.74 0.45 -64.43
CA ARG A 18 -0.09 1.04 -63.24
C ARG A 18 -0.84 2.30 -62.82
N GLN A 19 -2.12 2.15 -62.44
CA GLN A 19 -2.99 3.25 -62.00
C GLN A 19 -3.98 2.79 -60.90
N ILE A 20 -3.64 1.78 -60.10
CA ILE A 20 -4.50 1.28 -59.04
C ILE A 20 -3.81 1.46 -57.68
N ASP A 21 -4.39 2.39 -56.91
CA ASP A 21 -4.58 2.29 -55.45
C ASP A 21 -3.61 2.97 -54.47
N GLU A 22 -3.29 4.25 -54.67
CA GLU A 22 -2.75 5.08 -53.58
C GLU A 22 -3.85 5.70 -52.67
N ARG A 23 -5.11 5.71 -53.11
CA ARG A 23 -6.23 6.25 -52.32
C ARG A 23 -6.70 5.30 -51.21
N GLY A 24 -6.63 3.98 -51.39
CA GLY A 24 -7.03 3.01 -50.37
C GLY A 24 -6.04 2.91 -49.20
N TRP A 25 -4.74 3.12 -49.45
CA TRP A 25 -3.70 3.05 -48.42
C TRP A 25 -3.76 4.23 -47.43
N SER A 26 -3.96 5.46 -47.90
CA SER A 26 -4.06 6.64 -47.01
C SER A 26 -5.27 6.59 -46.08
N LEU A 27 -6.42 6.10 -46.56
CA LEU A 27 -7.64 5.90 -45.79
C LEU A 27 -7.50 4.80 -44.72
N ARG A 28 -6.83 3.68 -45.05
CA ARG A 28 -6.59 2.59 -44.07
C ARG A 28 -5.59 2.99 -42.98
N VAL A 29 -4.53 3.73 -43.32
CA VAL A 29 -3.54 4.23 -42.35
C VAL A 29 -4.16 5.28 -41.42
N SER A 30 -4.99 6.17 -41.95
CA SER A 30 -5.78 7.14 -41.18
C SER A 30 -6.70 6.45 -40.16
N PHE A 31 -7.46 5.44 -40.59
CA PHE A 31 -8.41 4.72 -39.75
C PHE A 31 -7.72 3.89 -38.64
N LEU A 32 -6.60 3.24 -38.94
CA LEU A 32 -5.78 2.56 -37.93
C LEU A 32 -5.23 3.57 -36.92
N LYS A 33 -4.60 4.66 -37.38
CA LYS A 33 -3.99 5.67 -36.50
C LYS A 33 -5.01 6.32 -35.56
N GLN A 34 -6.23 6.53 -36.04
CA GLN A 34 -7.33 7.09 -35.25
C GLN A 34 -7.91 6.07 -34.24
N ARG A 35 -7.99 4.78 -34.60
CA ARG A 35 -8.38 3.70 -33.67
C ARG A 35 -7.33 3.45 -32.60
N PHE A 36 -6.04 3.41 -32.95
CA PHE A 36 -4.94 3.27 -32.00
C PHE A 36 -4.86 4.45 -31.04
N SER A 37 -5.06 5.68 -31.54
CA SER A 37 -5.12 6.88 -30.69
C SER A 37 -6.29 6.82 -29.68
N LYS A 38 -7.48 6.39 -30.10
CA LYS A 38 -8.63 6.20 -29.19
C LYS A 38 -8.37 5.11 -28.14
N ILE A 39 -7.73 4.00 -28.50
CA ILE A 39 -7.37 2.92 -27.57
C ILE A 39 -6.36 3.43 -26.52
N ILE A 40 -5.37 4.23 -26.93
CA ILE A 40 -4.40 4.84 -25.99
C ILE A 40 -5.11 5.74 -24.97
N TYR A 41 -6.06 6.58 -25.39
CA TYR A 41 -6.82 7.42 -24.47
C TYR A 41 -7.64 6.60 -23.48
N ILE A 42 -8.26 5.50 -23.93
CA ILE A 42 -9.01 4.59 -23.04
C ILE A 42 -8.07 3.96 -22.00
N ILE A 43 -6.88 3.52 -22.40
CA ILE A 43 -5.91 2.92 -21.47
C ILE A 43 -5.43 3.95 -20.45
N ILE A 44 -5.06 5.16 -20.88
CA ILE A 44 -4.62 6.22 -19.96
C ILE A 44 -5.72 6.57 -18.96
N PHE A 45 -6.97 6.66 -19.43
CA PHE A 45 -8.11 6.96 -18.56
C PHE A 45 -8.39 5.84 -17.56
N ALA A 46 -8.32 4.57 -18.01
CA ALA A 46 -8.49 3.41 -17.15
C ALA A 46 -7.38 3.32 -16.07
N VAL A 47 -6.12 3.56 -16.45
CA VAL A 47 -4.99 3.61 -15.51
C VAL A 47 -5.13 4.78 -14.53
N GLY A 48 -5.60 5.94 -15.01
CA GLY A 48 -5.86 7.11 -14.17
C GLY A 48 -6.93 6.84 -13.11
N ILE A 49 -8.08 6.26 -13.51
CA ILE A 49 -9.14 5.87 -12.58
C ILE A 49 -8.64 4.84 -11.57
N PHE A 50 -7.96 3.79 -12.04
CA PHE A 50 -7.44 2.74 -11.16
C PHE A 50 -6.45 3.30 -10.14
N SER A 51 -5.54 4.18 -10.57
CA SER A 51 -4.57 4.84 -9.69
C SER A 51 -5.28 5.73 -8.67
N ALA A 52 -6.23 6.57 -9.10
CA ALA A 52 -6.99 7.43 -8.20
C ALA A 52 -7.79 6.63 -7.16
N TYR A 53 -8.40 5.52 -7.59
CA TYR A 53 -9.11 4.60 -6.70
C TYR A 53 -8.15 3.93 -5.70
N PHE A 54 -6.97 3.48 -6.14
CA PHE A 54 -5.95 2.93 -5.27
C PHE A 54 -5.46 3.96 -4.23
N TYR A 55 -5.18 5.20 -4.64
CA TYR A 55 -4.81 6.27 -3.71
C TYR A 55 -5.93 6.58 -2.72
N TYR A 56 -7.19 6.59 -3.17
CA TYR A 56 -8.35 6.76 -2.31
C TYR A 56 -8.44 5.65 -1.26
N LEU A 57 -8.27 4.38 -1.66
CA LEU A 57 -8.26 3.24 -0.74
C LEU A 57 -7.11 3.33 0.28
N VAL A 58 -5.91 3.73 -0.14
CA VAL A 58 -4.77 3.92 0.77
C VAL A 58 -4.99 5.08 1.73
N ALA A 59 -5.53 6.21 1.24
CA ALA A 59 -5.81 7.38 2.07
C ALA A 59 -6.95 7.14 3.07
N THR A 60 -7.88 6.25 2.73
CA THR A 60 -9.00 5.84 3.61
C THR A 60 -8.71 4.54 4.37
N ASP A 61 -7.46 4.03 4.30
CA ASP A 61 -7.07 2.83 5.04
C ASP A 61 -7.06 3.15 6.54
N TYR A 62 -8.19 2.84 7.18
CA TYR A 62 -8.41 3.06 8.60
C TYR A 62 -7.37 2.35 9.48
N ARG A 63 -6.62 1.35 8.96
CA ARG A 63 -5.54 0.66 9.68
C ARG A 63 -4.29 1.52 9.84
N LYS A 64 -4.10 2.56 9.03
CA LYS A 64 -2.93 3.46 9.08
C LYS A 64 -3.23 4.80 9.76
N ASN A 65 -4.38 4.93 10.42
CA ASN A 65 -4.84 6.20 10.95
C ASN A 65 -4.09 6.57 12.24
N PRO A 66 -3.28 7.66 12.26
CA PRO A 66 -2.57 8.11 13.46
C PRO A 66 -3.52 8.44 14.62
N ALA A 67 -4.76 8.85 14.34
CA ALA A 67 -5.75 9.11 15.39
C ALA A 67 -6.00 7.89 16.30
N ARG A 68 -5.81 6.65 15.80
CA ARG A 68 -5.95 5.44 16.62
C ARG A 68 -4.84 5.31 17.65
N VAL A 69 -3.59 5.60 17.27
CA VAL A 69 -2.45 5.57 18.20
C VAL A 69 -2.62 6.68 19.25
N ALA A 70 -3.01 7.88 18.83
CA ALA A 70 -3.30 8.98 19.75
C ALA A 70 -4.44 8.62 20.74
N PHE A 71 -5.46 7.93 20.26
CA PHE A 71 -6.58 7.44 21.07
C PHE A 71 -6.17 6.35 22.08
N ILE A 72 -5.30 5.40 21.70
CA ILE A 72 -4.74 4.41 22.63
C ILE A 72 -3.96 5.12 23.74
N LEU A 73 -3.11 6.08 23.36
CA LEU A 73 -2.18 6.74 24.26
C LEU A 73 -2.76 7.92 25.04
N ASN A 74 -4.00 8.33 24.75
CA ASN A 74 -4.66 9.48 25.37
C ASN A 74 -3.84 10.78 25.27
N ILE A 75 -3.31 11.04 24.08
CA ILE A 75 -2.57 12.27 23.75
C ILE A 75 -3.27 13.01 22.62
N SER A 76 -3.20 14.34 22.63
CA SER A 76 -3.87 15.18 21.62
C SER A 76 -3.15 15.16 20.27
N GLU A 77 -1.82 15.07 20.28
CA GLU A 77 -0.99 15.09 19.08
C GLU A 77 0.09 14.01 19.16
N LEU A 78 0.31 13.30 18.04
CA LEU A 78 1.41 12.35 17.92
C LEU A 78 2.69 13.06 17.47
N PRO A 79 3.86 12.64 18.00
CA PRO A 79 5.13 13.07 17.45
C PRO A 79 5.21 12.80 15.95
N ARG A 80 5.77 13.74 15.20
CA ARG A 80 5.87 13.66 13.72
C ARG A 80 6.71 12.48 13.24
N SER A 81 7.57 11.92 14.08
CA SER A 81 8.39 10.76 13.74
C SER A 81 7.64 9.44 13.77
N VAL A 82 6.41 9.42 14.31
CA VAL A 82 5.53 8.24 14.29
C VAL A 82 5.16 7.92 12.84
N ARG A 83 5.52 6.72 12.41
CA ARG A 83 5.36 6.25 11.03
C ARG A 83 5.15 4.74 10.99
N ASP A 84 4.87 4.23 9.78
CA ASP A 84 4.66 2.80 9.53
C ASP A 84 3.57 2.20 10.46
N ILE A 85 2.49 2.96 10.67
CA ILE A 85 1.39 2.57 11.56
C ILE A 85 0.59 1.44 10.93
N GLU A 86 0.40 0.36 11.68
CA GLU A 86 -0.47 -0.76 11.33
C GLU A 86 -1.35 -1.11 12.53
N CYS A 87 -2.66 -0.89 12.39
CA CYS A 87 -3.63 -1.16 13.44
C CYS A 87 -4.60 -2.29 13.09
N SER A 88 -4.93 -3.08 14.09
CA SER A 88 -6.07 -3.99 14.11
C SER A 88 -7.03 -3.58 15.23
N ALA A 89 -8.32 -3.72 14.96
CA ALA A 89 -9.35 -3.48 15.97
C ALA A 89 -10.50 -4.45 15.74
N GLY A 90 -10.79 -5.26 16.76
CA GLY A 90 -11.97 -6.08 16.88
C GLY A 90 -12.95 -5.47 17.88
N ALA A 91 -14.25 -5.57 17.60
CA ALA A 91 -15.30 -5.17 18.52
C ALA A 91 -16.54 -6.05 18.31
N ILE A 92 -16.92 -6.82 19.33
CA ILE A 92 -18.28 -7.40 19.43
C ILE A 92 -18.94 -6.90 20.72
N THR A 93 -18.22 -6.88 21.84
CA THR A 93 -18.70 -6.37 23.14
C THR A 93 -17.76 -5.34 23.75
N ASP A 94 -16.46 -5.50 23.50
CA ASP A 94 -15.37 -4.74 24.13
C ASP A 94 -14.65 -3.90 23.08
N LEU A 95 -13.99 -2.83 23.51
CA LEU A 95 -13.10 -2.04 22.67
C LEU A 95 -11.69 -2.61 22.76
N ILE A 96 -11.26 -3.33 21.72
CA ILE A 96 -9.92 -3.89 21.62
C ILE A 96 -9.22 -3.28 20.41
N VAL A 97 -8.14 -2.53 20.65
CA VAL A 97 -7.34 -1.91 19.59
C VAL A 97 -5.87 -2.21 19.82
N THR A 98 -5.21 -2.74 18.80
CA THR A 98 -3.77 -2.95 18.77
C THR A 98 -3.18 -2.21 17.59
N CYS A 99 -2.12 -1.43 17.80
CA CYS A 99 -1.37 -0.77 16.74
C CYS A 99 0.12 -1.03 16.90
N ALA A 100 0.80 -1.37 15.81
CA ALA A 100 2.25 -1.34 15.71
C ALA A 100 2.70 -0.10 14.92
N PHE A 101 3.81 0.51 15.32
CA PHE A 101 4.38 1.66 14.63
C PHE A 101 5.87 1.82 14.93
N ARG A 102 6.53 2.68 14.17
CA ARG A 102 7.91 3.12 14.39
C ARG A 102 7.93 4.55 14.87
N VAL A 103 8.87 4.88 15.74
CA VAL A 103 9.08 6.24 16.26
C VAL A 103 10.57 6.53 16.33
N HIS A 104 10.96 7.80 16.38
CA HIS A 104 12.32 8.16 16.75
C HIS A 104 12.51 7.96 18.26
N SER A 105 13.69 7.51 18.70
CA SER A 105 13.96 7.25 20.13
C SER A 105 13.66 8.47 21.01
N ASP A 106 14.05 9.65 20.53
CA ASP A 106 13.89 10.91 21.27
C ASP A 106 12.40 11.31 21.44
N ASP A 107 11.54 10.79 20.57
CA ASP A 107 10.10 11.06 20.56
C ASP A 107 9.29 9.97 21.28
N PHE A 108 9.94 8.92 21.82
CA PHE A 108 9.24 7.84 22.51
C PHE A 108 8.65 8.31 23.85
N GLN A 109 9.42 9.03 24.67
CA GLN A 109 8.95 9.48 25.99
C GLN A 109 7.68 10.34 25.94
N PRO A 110 7.52 11.29 24.98
CA PRO A 110 6.25 11.99 24.76
C PRO A 110 5.02 11.07 24.56
N LEU A 111 5.19 9.88 24.00
CA LEU A 111 4.09 8.92 23.81
C LEU A 111 3.51 8.42 25.13
N LEU A 112 4.32 8.41 26.19
CA LEU A 112 3.91 7.95 27.51
C LEU A 112 3.15 9.03 28.30
N SER A 113 3.08 10.27 27.80
CA SER A 113 2.57 11.42 28.56
C SER A 113 1.06 11.38 28.87
N GLY A 114 0.27 10.67 28.07
CA GLY A 114 -1.17 10.60 28.24
C GLY A 114 -1.65 9.69 29.38
N TRP A 115 -0.76 8.86 29.93
CA TRP A 115 -1.06 7.96 31.04
C TRP A 115 0.09 7.84 32.04
N ARG A 116 -0.20 7.38 33.26
CA ARG A 116 0.81 7.10 34.28
C ARG A 116 1.26 5.64 34.20
N PHE A 117 2.05 5.33 33.19
CA PHE A 117 2.54 3.98 32.96
C PHE A 117 3.49 3.48 34.06
N LYS A 118 3.43 2.17 34.32
CA LYS A 118 4.47 1.42 35.03
C LYS A 118 5.27 0.62 34.01
N SER A 119 6.58 0.54 34.19
CA SER A 119 7.48 -0.16 33.26
C SER A 119 7.96 -1.48 33.84
N ASP A 120 7.96 -2.52 33.02
CA ASP A 120 8.50 -3.85 33.33
C ASP A 120 9.41 -4.33 32.18
N GLU A 121 10.41 -5.15 32.50
CA GLU A 121 11.23 -5.81 31.48
C GLU A 121 10.48 -7.00 30.88
N VAL A 122 10.57 -7.15 29.56
CA VAL A 122 9.92 -8.22 28.80
C VAL A 122 10.86 -8.78 27.74
N SER A 123 10.52 -9.95 27.18
CA SER A 123 11.33 -10.63 26.18
C SER A 123 10.46 -11.44 25.24
N GLY A 124 10.89 -11.59 23.98
CA GLY A 124 10.16 -12.31 22.94
C GLY A 124 9.91 -11.42 21.73
N ASP A 125 9.08 -11.89 20.79
CA ASP A 125 8.65 -11.06 19.67
C ASP A 125 7.64 -10.02 20.16
N GLY A 126 7.90 -8.73 19.94
CA GLY A 126 6.99 -7.65 20.29
C GLY A 126 5.57 -7.82 19.74
N ARG A 127 5.41 -8.50 18.60
CA ARG A 127 4.08 -8.78 18.02
C ARG A 127 3.25 -9.74 18.85
N ASP A 128 3.87 -10.57 19.69
CA ASP A 128 3.16 -11.50 20.56
C ASP A 128 2.44 -10.79 21.72
N TYR A 129 2.76 -9.52 21.94
CA TYR A 129 2.11 -8.65 22.91
C TYR A 129 0.88 -7.92 22.34
N GLY A 130 0.52 -8.14 21.08
CA GLY A 130 -0.72 -7.60 20.50
C GLY A 130 -1.96 -8.25 21.13
N THR A 131 -2.89 -7.44 21.65
CA THR A 131 -4.11 -7.94 22.29
C THR A 131 -5.20 -8.36 21.28
N ASP A 132 -5.35 -7.62 20.18
CA ASP A 132 -6.33 -7.94 19.11
C ASP A 132 -5.73 -8.89 18.06
N ALA A 133 -4.61 -8.49 17.46
CA ALA A 133 -3.91 -9.26 16.43
C ALA A 133 -2.41 -8.96 16.40
N LYS A 134 -1.63 -9.86 15.81
CA LYS A 134 -0.21 -9.64 15.52
C LYS A 134 -0.07 -8.68 14.33
N VAL A 135 0.28 -7.43 14.60
CA VAL A 135 0.46 -6.36 13.60
C VAL A 135 1.90 -5.85 13.58
N GLY A 136 2.33 -5.29 12.45
CA GLY A 136 3.68 -4.74 12.27
C GLY A 136 4.77 -5.78 12.06
N PRO A 137 6.03 -5.32 11.86
CA PRO A 137 7.18 -6.21 11.74
C PRO A 137 7.61 -6.77 13.12
N SER A 138 8.28 -7.92 13.09
CA SER A 138 8.86 -8.54 14.29
C SER A 138 10.00 -7.69 14.86
N PHE A 139 10.13 -7.66 16.19
CA PHE A 139 11.24 -7.03 16.90
C PHE A 139 11.45 -7.69 18.27
N ASP A 140 12.68 -7.60 18.79
CA ASP A 140 13.00 -8.09 20.13
C ASP A 140 12.41 -7.14 21.19
N ALA A 141 11.35 -7.60 21.85
CA ALA A 141 10.73 -6.88 22.96
C ALA A 141 11.71 -6.77 24.13
N ALA A 142 11.69 -5.62 24.81
CA ALA A 142 12.56 -5.35 25.94
C ALA A 142 11.86 -4.66 27.11
N LEU A 143 10.96 -3.72 26.82
CA LEU A 143 10.24 -2.94 27.82
C LEU A 143 8.75 -2.98 27.53
N GLN A 144 7.97 -3.19 28.58
CA GLN A 144 6.52 -3.03 28.57
C GLN A 144 6.15 -1.89 29.51
N TYR A 145 5.30 -0.99 29.05
CA TYR A 145 4.69 0.08 29.81
C TYR A 145 3.20 -0.25 29.96
N SER A 146 2.69 -0.41 31.17
CA SER A 146 1.29 -0.78 31.42
C SER A 146 0.61 0.18 32.38
N VAL A 147 -0.69 0.38 32.18
CA VAL A 147 -1.55 1.18 33.07
C VAL A 147 -2.97 0.60 33.06
N TYR A 148 -3.64 0.73 34.19
CA TYR A 148 -5.06 0.42 34.36
C TYR A 148 -5.80 1.73 34.64
N PRO A 149 -6.30 2.42 33.61
CA PRO A 149 -6.92 3.73 33.79
C PRO A 149 -8.21 3.64 34.61
N GLU A 150 -8.31 4.45 35.67
CA GLU A 150 -9.54 4.57 36.47
C GLU A 150 -10.72 5.12 35.66
N SER A 151 -10.45 5.77 34.52
CA SER A 151 -11.47 6.29 33.60
C SER A 151 -12.26 5.20 32.86
N PHE A 152 -11.76 3.98 32.80
CA PHE A 152 -12.45 2.88 32.11
C PHE A 152 -13.53 2.31 33.03
N LYS A 153 -14.80 2.58 32.71
CA LYS A 153 -15.95 2.35 33.61
C LYS A 153 -16.12 0.91 34.07
N ARG A 154 -15.74 -0.05 33.23
CA ARG A 154 -15.84 -1.49 33.51
C ARG A 154 -14.48 -2.15 33.70
N GLY A 155 -13.41 -1.35 33.75
CA GLY A 155 -12.05 -1.84 33.75
C GLY A 155 -11.45 -1.93 32.35
N GLY A 156 -10.24 -2.45 32.30
CA GLY A 156 -9.43 -2.53 31.09
C GLY A 156 -8.00 -2.10 31.34
N ARG A 157 -7.21 -2.00 30.28
CA ARG A 157 -5.80 -1.62 30.36
C ARG A 157 -5.32 -0.93 29.09
N VAL A 158 -4.26 -0.15 29.24
CA VAL A 158 -3.45 0.33 28.12
C VAL A 158 -2.03 -0.17 28.34
N ASP A 159 -1.41 -0.69 27.30
CA ASP A 159 -0.03 -1.12 27.36
C ASP A 159 0.75 -0.82 26.08
N LEU A 160 2.05 -0.55 26.21
CA LEU A 160 2.99 -0.41 25.11
C LEU A 160 4.13 -1.39 25.31
N VAL A 161 4.54 -2.08 24.26
CA VAL A 161 5.75 -2.89 24.24
C VAL A 161 6.71 -2.32 23.21
N THR A 162 7.97 -2.19 23.59
CA THR A 162 9.01 -1.61 22.73
C THR A 162 10.34 -2.36 22.84
N ASN A 163 11.17 -2.21 21.81
CA ASN A 163 12.55 -2.69 21.82
C ASN A 163 13.45 -1.81 22.71
N ARG A 164 14.68 -2.26 22.95
CA ARG A 164 15.65 -1.52 23.79
C ARG A 164 15.91 -0.09 23.31
N ASP A 165 15.93 0.10 21.99
CA ASP A 165 16.22 1.40 21.38
C ASP A 165 15.00 2.34 21.34
N GLN A 166 13.83 1.87 21.78
CA GLN A 166 12.58 2.64 21.79
C GLN A 166 12.17 3.15 20.40
N THR A 167 12.42 2.35 19.36
CA THR A 167 12.15 2.71 17.95
C THR A 167 11.01 1.93 17.32
N MET A 168 10.68 0.77 17.90
CA MET A 168 9.60 -0.12 17.48
C MET A 168 8.60 -0.24 18.62
N VAL A 169 7.31 -0.08 18.35
CA VAL A 169 6.29 -0.06 19.40
C VAL A 169 5.07 -0.87 18.96
N VAL A 170 4.54 -1.67 19.88
CA VAL A 170 3.18 -2.23 19.84
C VAL A 170 2.40 -1.59 20.98
N ALA A 171 1.30 -0.93 20.67
CA ALA A 171 0.42 -0.28 21.65
C ALA A 171 -0.96 -0.92 21.63
N ASN A 172 -1.50 -1.18 22.82
CA ASN A 172 -2.78 -1.83 23.04
C ASN A 172 -3.68 -0.95 23.90
N ARG A 173 -4.97 -0.92 23.56
CA ARG A 173 -6.03 -0.44 24.43
C ARG A 173 -7.14 -1.49 24.50
N TYR A 174 -7.44 -1.88 25.72
CA TYR A 174 -8.54 -2.76 26.07
C TYR A 174 -9.47 -2.03 27.04
N GLU A 175 -10.76 -1.94 26.69
CA GLU A 175 -11.81 -1.34 27.53
C GLU A 175 -13.07 -2.22 27.44
N GLU A 176 -13.58 -2.62 28.60
CA GLU A 176 -14.73 -3.54 28.81
C GLU A 176 -16.10 -2.81 28.82
#